data_AF-A0A945XR40-F1
#
_entry.id   AF-A0A945XR40-F1
#
_cell.length_a   1.000
_cell.length_b   1.000
_cell.length_c   1.000
_cell.angle_alpha   90.00
_cell.angle_beta   90.00
_cell.angle_gamma   90.00
#
_symmetry.space_group_name_H-M   'P 1'
#
loop_
_entity.id
_entity.type
_entity.pdbx_description
1 polymer ?
#
loop_
_entity_poly.entity_id
_entity_poly.type
_entity_poly.pdbx_seq_one_letter_code
_entity_poly.pdbx_strand_id
1 'polypeptide(L)'
;MEYYLSLFVRAVFIENMALVFFLGMCTFIAISKKIETSMGLGIAVVVVLTITVPVNNLLYQYLLADGALAWAGLPDVDLSFLGFLSYIGVIAAIVQT
;
A
#
# COMPACT_ATOMS: atom_id res chain seq x y z
N MET A 1 -17.14 32.61 8.46
CA MET A 1 -16.38 31.93 9.53
C MET A 1 -16.43 30.42 9.35
N GLU A 2 -17.63 29.85 9.19
CA GLU A 2 -17.91 28.46 8.78
C GLU A 2 -16.97 27.91 7.70
N TYR A 3 -16.75 28.66 6.61
CA TYR A 3 -15.88 28.26 5.48
C TYR A 3 -14.40 28.11 5.85
N TYR A 4 -13.87 28.99 6.70
CA TYR A 4 -12.47 28.91 7.13
C TYR A 4 -12.27 27.77 8.14
N LEU A 5 -13.30 27.47 8.93
CA LEU A 5 -13.29 26.38 9.90
C LEU A 5 -13.39 25.01 9.19
N SER A 6 -14.23 24.89 8.16
CA SER A 6 -14.30 23.68 7.34
C SER A 6 -13.04 23.47 6.49
N LEU A 7 -12.44 24.53 5.96
CA LEU A 7 -11.15 24.46 5.28
C LEU A 7 -10.04 24.03 6.25
N PHE A 8 -10.02 24.56 7.47
CA PHE A 8 -9.05 24.16 8.49
C PHE A 8 -9.18 22.68 8.86
N VAL A 9 -10.39 22.19 9.12
CA VAL A 9 -10.63 20.77 9.45
C VAL A 9 -10.26 19.86 8.27
N ARG A 10 -10.65 20.23 7.05
CA ARG A 10 -10.32 19.46 5.83
C ARG A 10 -8.82 19.45 5.57
N ALA A 11 -8.14 20.59 5.69
CA ALA A 11 -6.71 20.70 5.51
C ALA A 11 -5.93 19.88 6.55
N VAL A 12 -6.36 19.86 7.81
CA VAL A 12 -5.65 19.18 8.91
C VAL A 12 -5.91 17.67 8.94
N PHE A 13 -7.13 17.22 8.65
CA PHE A 13 -7.49 15.80 8.82
C PHE A 13 -7.64 15.02 7.51
N ILE A 14 -7.99 15.66 6.41
CA ILE A 14 -8.30 14.99 5.14
C ILE A 14 -7.15 15.17 4.14
N GLU A 15 -6.65 16.40 3.99
CA GLU A 15 -5.57 16.70 3.04
C GLU A 15 -4.17 16.57 3.66
N ASN A 16 -4.06 16.45 4.98
CA ASN A 16 -2.78 16.22 5.64
C ASN A 16 -2.41 14.73 5.58
N MET A 17 -1.65 14.36 4.54
CA MET A 17 -1.17 13.00 4.34
C MET A 17 -0.43 12.44 5.56
N ALA A 18 0.33 13.25 6.29
CA ALA A 18 1.06 12.78 7.46
C ALA A 18 0.13 12.30 8.58
N LEU A 19 -0.95 13.04 8.87
CA LEU A 19 -1.88 12.69 9.96
C LEU A 19 -2.68 11.42 9.63
N VAL A 20 -3.11 11.26 8.37
CA VAL A 20 -3.82 10.07 7.89
C VAL A 20 -2.91 8.84 7.90
N PHE A 21 -1.66 8.96 7.49
CA PHE A 21 -0.68 7.85 7.56
C PHE A 21 -0.38 7.43 9.00
N PHE A 22 -0.30 8.36 9.96
CA PHE A 22 -0.04 8.03 11.36
C PHE A 22 -1.22 7.33 12.07
N LEU A 23 -2.47 7.69 11.73
CA LEU A 23 -3.66 7.01 12.29
C LEU A 23 -4.00 5.69 11.56
N GLY A 24 -3.58 5.53 10.31
CA GLY A 24 -3.85 4.34 9.50
C GLY A 24 -2.93 3.14 9.77
N MET A 25 -1.80 3.35 10.45
CA MET A 25 -0.81 2.30 10.69
C MET A 25 -0.81 1.84 12.15
N CYS A 26 -1.46 0.69 12.41
CA CYS A 26 -1.49 0.04 13.72
C CYS A 26 -0.08 -0.24 14.30
N THR A 27 0.91 -0.51 13.44
CA THR A 27 2.31 -0.73 13.83
C THR A 27 3.02 0.55 14.31
N PHE A 28 2.65 1.71 13.75
CA PHE A 28 3.22 3.01 14.15
C PHE A 28 2.82 3.34 15.59
N ILE A 29 1.54 3.23 15.91
CA ILE A 29 1.01 3.53 17.26
C ILE A 29 1.65 2.63 18.33
N ALA A 30 1.88 1.35 18.01
CA ALA A 30 2.48 0.39 18.94
C ALA A 30 3.97 0.65 19.23
N ILE A 31 4.75 1.11 18.24
CA ILE A 31 6.22 1.17 18.32
C ILE A 31 6.76 2.61 18.49
N SER A 32 5.89 3.63 18.46
CA SER A 32 6.24 5.07 18.56
C SER A 32 7.09 5.48 19.78
N LYS A 33 7.06 4.73 20.90
CA LYS A 33 7.75 5.12 22.14
C LYS A 33 9.23 4.72 22.19
N LYS A 34 9.69 3.82 21.33
CA LYS A 34 11.07 3.29 21.35
C LYS A 34 11.77 3.59 20.03
N ILE A 35 12.70 4.56 20.06
CA ILE A 35 13.38 5.08 18.87
C ILE A 35 14.18 3.98 18.16
N GLU A 36 14.98 3.20 18.89
CA GLU A 36 15.78 2.10 18.31
C GLU A 36 14.92 1.07 17.56
N THR A 37 13.78 0.66 18.12
CA THR A 37 12.87 -0.28 17.45
C THR A 37 12.10 0.36 16.29
N SER A 38 11.78 1.66 16.38
CA SER A 38 11.08 2.37 15.30
C SER A 38 11.96 2.55 14.06
N MET A 39 13.28 2.76 14.24
CA MET A 39 14.24 2.80 13.14
C MET A 39 14.34 1.46 12.43
N GLY A 40 14.48 0.36 13.18
CA GLY A 40 14.53 -0.98 12.60
C GLY A 40 13.27 -1.33 11.80
N LEU A 41 12.09 -1.02 12.34
CA LEU A 41 10.81 -1.20 11.66
C LEU A 41 10.72 -0.34 10.38
N GLY A 42 11.14 0.92 10.46
CA GLY A 42 11.12 1.83 9.31
C GLY A 42 11.98 1.32 8.15
N ILE A 43 13.21 0.86 8.45
CA ILE A 43 14.10 0.28 7.44
C ILE A 43 13.47 -1.00 6.84
N ALA A 44 12.93 -1.89 7.67
CA ALA A 44 12.27 -3.10 7.19
C ALA A 44 11.12 -2.79 6.23
N VAL A 45 10.26 -1.83 6.57
CA VAL A 45 9.14 -1.41 5.72
C VAL A 45 9.63 -0.79 4.41
N VAL A 46 10.66 0.07 4.44
CA VAL A 46 11.22 0.67 3.22
C VAL A 46 11.77 -0.40 2.27
N VAL A 47 12.47 -1.41 2.79
CA VAL A 47 12.98 -2.53 1.99
C VAL A 47 11.83 -3.32 1.36
N VAL A 48 10.83 -3.70 2.17
CA VAL A 48 9.64 -4.42 1.67
C VAL A 48 8.91 -3.61 0.60
N LEU A 49 8.70 -2.31 0.80
CA LEU A 49 8.02 -1.45 -0.18
C LEU A 49 8.82 -1.35 -1.49
N THR A 50 10.15 -1.22 -1.37
CA THR A 50 11.05 -1.11 -2.52
C THR A 50 11.03 -2.36 -3.40
N ILE A 51 10.81 -3.54 -2.82
CA ILE A 51 10.72 -4.81 -3.56
C ILE A 51 9.28 -5.07 -4.04
N THR A 52 8.28 -4.81 -3.20
CA THR A 52 6.86 -5.08 -3.53
C THR A 52 6.33 -4.19 -4.65
N VAL A 53 6.73 -2.91 -4.73
CA VAL A 53 6.29 -1.98 -5.79
C VAL A 53 6.62 -2.49 -7.21
N PRO A 54 7.88 -2.82 -7.55
CA PRO A 54 8.20 -3.33 -8.88
C PRO A 54 7.57 -4.71 -9.15
N VAL A 55 7.47 -5.58 -8.14
CA VAL A 55 6.83 -6.90 -8.28
C VAL A 55 5.33 -6.74 -8.57
N ASN A 56 4.63 -5.84 -7.87
CA ASN A 56 3.22 -5.56 -8.12
C ASN A 56 2.99 -4.96 -9.51
N ASN A 57 3.91 -4.12 -10.00
CA ASN A 57 3.83 -3.59 -11.36
C ASN A 57 3.95 -4.71 -12.42
N LEU A 58 4.88 -5.64 -12.22
CA LEU A 58 4.99 -6.83 -13.08
C LEU A 58 3.71 -7.68 -13.01
N LEU A 59 3.20 -7.93 -11.81
CA LEU A 59 2.00 -8.73 -11.61
C LEU A 59 0.77 -8.09 -12.28
N TYR A 60 0.63 -6.77 -12.19
CA TYR A 60 -0.45 -6.05 -12.85
C TYR A 60 -0.37 -6.20 -14.38
N GLN A 61 0.81 -5.98 -14.96
CA GLN A 61 0.99 -6.00 -16.40
C GLN A 61 0.93 -7.41 -17.02
N TYR A 62 1.34 -8.46 -16.29
CA TYR A 62 1.41 -9.83 -16.81
C TYR A 62 0.27 -10.74 -16.36
N LEU A 63 -0.47 -10.39 -15.31
CA LEU A 63 -1.48 -11.27 -14.71
C LEU A 63 -2.86 -10.64 -14.54
N LEU A 64 -2.94 -9.31 -14.38
CA LEU A 64 -4.14 -8.68 -13.84
C LEU A 64 -4.84 -7.70 -14.78
N ALA A 65 -4.09 -7.08 -15.70
CA ALA A 65 -4.64 -6.17 -16.70
C ALA A 65 -5.47 -6.94 -17.75
N ASP A 66 -6.43 -6.24 -18.35
CA ASP A 66 -7.28 -6.76 -19.42
C ASP A 66 -6.41 -7.29 -20.58
N GLY A 67 -6.60 -8.57 -20.95
CA GLY A 67 -5.76 -9.24 -21.95
C GLY A 67 -4.35 -9.66 -21.49
N ALA A 68 -3.96 -9.44 -20.23
CA ALA A 68 -2.64 -9.83 -19.73
C ALA A 68 -2.43 -11.35 -19.74
N LEU A 69 -3.50 -12.14 -19.63
CA LEU A 69 -3.47 -13.61 -19.72
C LEU A 69 -3.48 -14.13 -21.18
N ALA A 70 -3.21 -13.28 -22.17
CA ALA A 70 -3.04 -13.69 -23.56
C ALA A 70 -1.93 -14.75 -23.73
N TRP A 71 -0.90 -14.75 -22.87
CA TRP A 71 0.15 -15.76 -22.89
C TRP A 71 -0.30 -17.15 -22.39
N ALA A 72 -1.43 -17.24 -21.68
CA ALA A 72 -2.00 -18.49 -21.18
C ALA A 72 -3.25 -18.96 -21.97
N GLY A 73 -3.61 -18.26 -23.05
CA GLY A 73 -4.72 -18.64 -23.94
C GLY A 73 -6.12 -18.18 -23.52
N LEU A 74 -6.26 -17.31 -22.50
CA LEU A 74 -7.53 -16.68 -22.11
C LEU A 74 -7.42 -15.14 -22.20
N PRO A 75 -7.60 -14.56 -23.39
CA PRO A 75 -7.42 -13.12 -23.61
C PRO A 75 -8.57 -12.24 -23.09
N ASP A 76 -9.77 -12.77 -22.86
CA ASP A 76 -10.97 -11.99 -22.45
C ASP A 76 -11.27 -12.03 -20.93
N VAL A 77 -10.37 -12.58 -20.10
CA VAL A 77 -10.61 -12.64 -18.65
C VAL A 77 -9.99 -11.43 -17.97
N ASP A 78 -10.84 -10.52 -17.51
CA ASP A 78 -10.44 -9.43 -16.61
C ASP A 78 -10.29 -9.96 -15.18
N LEU A 79 -9.05 -10.11 -14.72
CA LEU A 79 -8.72 -10.47 -13.33
C LEU A 79 -8.53 -9.24 -12.43
N SER A 80 -8.84 -8.04 -12.91
CA SER A 80 -8.66 -6.78 -12.20
C SER A 80 -9.38 -6.78 -10.83
N PHE A 81 -10.51 -7.49 -10.72
CA PHE A 81 -11.22 -7.70 -9.45
C PHE A 81 -10.40 -8.45 -8.38
N LEU A 82 -9.50 -9.35 -8.80
CA LEU A 82 -8.62 -10.11 -7.91
C LEU A 82 -7.33 -9.35 -7.53
N GLY A 83 -7.15 -8.13 -8.05
CA GLY A 83 -5.96 -7.31 -7.84
C GLY A 83 -5.60 -7.10 -6.40
N PHE A 84 -6.56 -6.61 -5.61
CA PHE A 84 -6.34 -6.39 -4.18
C PHE A 84 -5.90 -7.66 -3.45
N LEU A 85 -6.51 -8.80 -3.77
CA LEU A 85 -6.15 -10.08 -3.15
C LEU A 85 -4.73 -10.52 -3.56
N SER A 86 -4.38 -10.34 -4.84
CA SER A 86 -3.05 -10.65 -5.35
C SER A 86 -1.96 -9.78 -4.72
N TYR A 87 -2.19 -8.46 -4.58
CA TYR A 87 -1.23 -7.54 -3.97
C TYR A 87 -1.02 -7.84 -2.48
N ILE A 88 -2.09 -8.12 -1.73
CA ILE A 88 -1.98 -8.53 -0.32
C ILE A 88 -1.20 -9.84 -0.20
N GLY A 89 -1.46 -10.82 -1.10
CA GLY A 89 -0.74 -12.09 -1.14
C GLY A 89 0.75 -11.92 -1.42
N VAL A 90 1.14 -11.06 -2.36
CA VAL A 90 2.54 -10.76 -2.66
C VAL A 90 3.25 -10.09 -1.50
N ILE A 91 2.61 -9.11 -0.85
CA ILE A 91 3.15 -8.44 0.34
C ILE A 91 3.35 -9.47 1.47
N ALA A 92 2.37 -10.36 1.69
CA ALA A 92 2.47 -11.41 2.70
C ALA A 92 3.62 -12.39 2.41
N ALA A 93 3.78 -12.81 1.15
CA ALA A 93 4.86 -13.71 0.74
C ALA A 93 6.24 -13.09 0.96
N ILE A 94 6.42 -11.81 0.62
CA ILE A 94 7.70 -11.08 0.77
C ILE A 94 8.05 -10.83 2.24
N VAL A 95 7.06 -10.65 3.12
CA VAL A 95 7.30 -10.48 4.57
C VAL A 95 7.55 -11.81 5.28
N GLN A 96 6.97 -12.92 4.80
CA GLN A 96 7.08 -14.25 5.41
C GLN A 96 8.24 -15.10 4.87
N THR A 97 9.11 -14.54 4.02
CA THR A 97 10.36 -15.18 3.57
C THR A 97 11.53 -14.82 4.48
#